data_AF-A0A314Z0R6-F1
#
_entry.id   AF-A0A314Z0R6-F1
#
_cell.length_a   1.000
_cell.length_b   1.000
_cell.length_c   1.000
_cell.angle_alpha   90.00
_cell.angle_beta   90.00
_cell.angle_gamma   90.00
#
_symmetry.space_group_name_H-M   'P 1'
#
loop_
_entity.id
_entity.type
_entity.pdbx_description
1 polymer ?
#
loop_
_entity_poly.entity_id
_entity_poly.type
_entity_poly.pdbx_seq_one_letter_code
_entity_poly.pdbx_strand_id
1 'polypeptide(L)' 'MKDATAKFFELPLEERNKIRMPSDDFQGYGQAFVAFQGQTLDWSDALFLNVYPSHHRKLKFWPTSPEGFK' A
#
# COMPACT_ATOMS: atom_id res chain seq x y z
N MET A 1 -4.51 4.14 13.55
CA MET A 1 -4.08 4.41 12.16
C MET A 1 -2.73 5.11 12.08
N LYS A 2 -2.54 6.38 12.47
CA LYS A 2 -1.26 7.10 12.30
C LYS A 2 -0.02 6.32 12.78
N ASP A 3 -0.03 5.82 14.01
CA ASP A 3 1.12 5.10 14.58
C ASP A 3 1.35 3.73 13.91
N ALA A 4 0.28 3.02 13.57
CA ALA A 4 0.36 1.75 12.85
C ALA A 4 0.90 1.97 11.42
N THR A 5 0.56 3.08 10.79
CA THR A 5 1.11 3.48 9.49
C THR A 5 2.59 3.82 9.56
N ALA A 6 3.01 4.63 10.54
CA ALA A 6 4.43 4.95 10.72
C ALA A 6 5.28 3.68 10.91
N LYS A 7 4.86 2.81 11.83
CA LYS A 7 5.51 1.52 12.10
C LYS A 7 5.51 0.57 10.89
N PHE A 8 4.49 0.59 10.03
CA PHE A 8 4.50 -0.17 8.78
C PHE A 8 5.61 0.29 7.82
N PHE A 9 5.77 1.62 7.66
CA PHE A 9 6.80 2.17 6.77
C PHE A 9 8.23 2.02 7.32
N GLU A 10 8.38 1.78 8.63
CA GLU A 10 9.66 1.42 9.27
C GLU A 10 10.08 -0.04 9.03
N LEU A 11 9.18 -0.89 8.52
CA LEU A 11 9.51 -2.30 8.26
C LEU A 11 10.54 -2.45 7.12
N PRO A 12 11.30 -3.56 7.09
CA PRO A 12 12.13 -3.93 5.96
C PRO A 12 11.35 -3.92 4.65
N LEU A 13 12.03 -3.63 3.55
CA LEU A 13 11.40 -3.55 2.22
C LEU A 13 10.73 -4.87 1.84
N GLU A 14 11.33 -6.01 2.22
CA GLU A 14 10.80 -7.36 2.01
C GLU A 14 9.43 -7.55 2.67
N GLU A 15 9.25 -7.02 3.88
CA GLU A 15 7.99 -7.09 4.62
C GLU A 15 6.92 -6.22 3.95
N ARG A 16 7.28 -4.99 3.55
CA ARG A 16 6.37 -4.08 2.85
C ARG A 16 5.96 -4.62 1.48
N ASN A 17 6.87 -5.28 0.78
CA ASN A 17 6.62 -5.90 -0.53
C ASN A 17 5.69 -7.12 -0.49
N LYS A 18 5.40 -7.71 0.67
CA LYS A 18 4.43 -8.82 0.78
C LYS A 18 3.03 -8.42 0.32
N ILE A 19 2.69 -7.14 0.46
CA ILE A 19 1.41 -6.55 0.02
C ILE A 19 1.61 -5.60 -1.16
N ARG A 20 2.66 -5.83 -1.97
CA ARG A 20 2.97 -4.98 -3.12
C ARG A 20 1.77 -4.86 -4.06
N MET A 21 1.55 -3.64 -4.55
CA MET A 21 0.54 -3.35 -5.57
C MET A 21 0.85 -4.17 -6.83
N PRO A 22 -0.07 -5.04 -7.29
CA PRO A 22 0.10 -5.80 -8.52
C PRO A 22 -0.20 -4.93 -9.74
N SER A 23 0.13 -5.40 -10.94
CA SER A 23 -0.08 -4.63 -12.17
C SER A 23 -1.55 -4.46 -12.59
N ASP A 24 -2.44 -5.28 -12.05
CA ASP A 24 -3.87 -5.36 -12.38
C ASP A 24 -4.78 -4.75 -11.29
N ASP A 25 -4.20 -4.18 -10.22
CA ASP A 25 -4.92 -3.58 -9.10
C ASP A 25 -4.18 -2.32 -8.62
N PHE A 26 -4.91 -1.38 -8.03
CA PHE A 26 -4.30 -0.17 -7.47
C PHE A 26 -4.17 -0.22 -5.94
N GLN A 27 -4.62 -1.31 -5.31
CA GLN A 27 -4.48 -1.51 -3.87
C GLN A 27 -3.16 -2.21 -3.53
N GLY A 28 -2.55 -1.83 -2.42
CA GLY A 28 -1.28 -2.38 -1.94
C GLY A 28 -0.19 -1.32 -1.74
N TYR A 29 1.00 -1.79 -1.37
CA TYR A 29 2.20 -0.97 -1.19
C TYR A 29 2.94 -0.77 -2.52
N GLY A 30 3.34 0.45 -2.82
CA GLY A 30 4.14 0.79 -3.98
C GLY A 30 3.90 2.21 -4.47
N GLN A 31 4.47 2.51 -5.63
CA GLN A 31 4.30 3.79 -6.31
C GLN A 31 3.05 3.78 -7.20
N ALA A 32 2.51 4.97 -7.48
CA ALA A 32 1.42 5.12 -8.44
C ALA A 32 1.83 4.59 -9.83
N PHE A 33 0.85 4.04 -10.55
CA PHE A 33 1.03 3.49 -11.90
C PHE A 33 1.60 4.53 -12.87
N VAL A 34 2.52 4.10 -13.75
CA VAL A 34 3.05 4.92 -14.85
C VAL A 34 2.05 4.88 -16.00
N ALA A 35 1.32 5.97 -16.20
CA ALA A 35 0.29 6.08 -17.23
C ALA A 35 0.88 6.32 -18.62
N PHE A 36 2.05 6.97 -18.72
CA PHE A 36 2.70 7.29 -19.99
C PHE A 36 4.22 7.38 -19.88
N GLN A 37 4.90 7.17 -21.00
CA GLN A 37 6.36 7.30 -21.08
C GLN A 37 6.79 8.75 -20.82
N GLY A 38 7.76 8.94 -19.92
CA GLY A 38 8.27 10.27 -19.56
C GLY A 38 7.48 10.98 -18.45
N GLN A 39 6.52 10.30 -17.81
CA GLN A 39 5.83 10.81 -16.63
C GLN A 39 6.83 11.07 -15.49
N THR A 40 6.82 12.28 -14.93
CA THR A 40 7.50 12.57 -13.67
C THR A 40 6.79 11.86 -12.53
N LEU A 41 7.55 11.15 -11.72
CA LEU A 41 7.04 10.39 -10.59
C LEU A 41 7.30 11.12 -9.29
N ASP A 42 6.35 11.01 -8.37
CA ASP A 42 6.52 11.51 -7.01
C ASP A 42 7.62 10.74 -6.29
N TRP A 43 8.44 11.47 -5.53
CA TRP A 43 9.43 10.87 -4.64
C TRP A 43 8.75 10.44 -3.34
N SER A 44 7.91 9.42 -3.43
CA SER A 44 7.21 8.85 -2.28
C SER A 44 6.82 7.41 -2.54
N ASP A 45 6.83 6.61 -1.48
CA ASP A 45 6.10 5.36 -1.43
C ASP A 45 4.66 5.62 -0.97
N ALA A 46 3.72 4.78 -1.43
CA ALA A 46 2.32 4.85 -1.01
C ALA A 46 1.77 3.47 -0.61
N LEU A 47 0.72 3.50 0.22
CA LEU A 47 -0.11 2.35 0.53
C LEU A 47 -1.57 2.73 0.22
N PHE A 48 -2.12 2.14 -0.82
CA PHE A 48 -3.49 2.44 -1.28
C PHE A 48 -4.44 1.33 -0.84
N LEU A 49 -5.52 1.69 -0.14
CA LEU A 49 -6.52 0.74 0.37
C LEU A 49 -7.93 1.30 0.19
N ASN A 50 -8.84 0.47 -0.29
CA ASN A 50 -10.26 0.77 -0.22
C ASN A 50 -10.78 0.43 1.17
N VAL A 51 -11.21 1.45 1.92
CA VAL A 51 -11.73 1.31 3.28
C VAL A 51 -13.25 1.30 3.32
N TYR A 52 -13.91 1.96 2.37
CA TYR A 52 -15.36 2.01 2.28
C TYR A 52 -15.82 2.06 0.80
N PRO A 53 -16.92 1.39 0.44
CA PRO A 53 -17.74 0.49 1.26
C PRO A 53 -17.01 -0.82 1.62
N SER A 54 -17.47 -1.48 2.69
CA SER A 54 -16.79 -2.65 3.27
C SER A 54 -16.59 -3.81 2.27
N HIS A 55 -17.50 -3.99 1.31
CA HIS A 55 -17.40 -5.03 0.28
C HIS A 55 -16.26 -4.79 -0.73
N HIS A 56 -15.70 -3.58 -0.80
CA HIS A 56 -14.52 -3.29 -1.64
C HIS A 56 -13.18 -3.51 -0.91
N ARG A 57 -13.20 -3.84 0.39
CA ARG A 57 -11.98 -4.09 1.18
C ARG A 57 -11.32 -5.39 0.71
N LYS A 58 -10.14 -5.26 0.09
CA LYS A 58 -9.30 -6.40 -0.27
C LYS A 58 -8.32 -6.68 0.88
N LEU A 59 -8.75 -7.42 1.90
CA LEU A 59 -7.98 -7.68 3.14
C LEU A 59 -6.60 -8.30 2.90
N LYS A 60 -6.36 -8.94 1.75
CA LYS A 60 -5.03 -9.44 1.34
C LYS A 60 -3.97 -8.34 1.22
N PHE A 61 -4.38 -7.09 0.99
CA PHE A 61 -3.48 -5.93 0.91
C PHE A 61 -3.37 -5.15 2.22
N TRP A 62 -4.12 -5.52 3.25
CA TRP A 62 -4.06 -4.85 4.54
C TRP A 62 -2.87 -5.36 5.35
N PRO A 63 -2.00 -4.47 5.85
CA PRO A 63 -0.89 -4.85 6.71
C PRO A 63 -1.35 -5.72 7.89
N THR A 64 -0.66 -6.83 8.11
CA THR A 64 -0.85 -7.69 9.29
C THR A 64 0.08 -7.33 10.44
N SER A 65 1.16 -6.61 10.13
CA SER A 65 2.12 -6.04 11.07
C SER A 65 2.35 -4.58 10.67
N PRO A 66 2.36 -3.63 11.63
CA PRO A 66 2.10 -3.80 13.06
C PRO A 66 0.61 -4.06 13.40
N GLU A 67 0.33 -4.51 14.62
CA GLU A 67 -1.04 -4.61 15.13
C GLU A 67 -1.75 -3.24 15.12
N GLY A 68 -3.07 -3.24 14.91
CA GLY A 68 -3.90 -2.02 14.90
C GLY A 68 -4.05 -1.34 13.53
N PHE A 69 -3.69 -2.03 12.44
CA PHE A 69 -3.96 -1.57 11.07
C PHE A 69 -5.32 -2.05 10.53
N LYS A 70 -5.78 -3.25 10.93
CA LYS A 70 -7.06 -3.83 10.53
C LYS A 70 -8.24 -3.30 11.35
#